data_AF-A0A0S7CUV6-F1
#
_entry.id   AF-A0A0S7CUV6-F1
#
_cell.length_a   1.000
_cell.length_b   1.000
_cell.length_c   1.000
_cell.angle_alpha   90.00
_cell.angle_beta   90.00
_cell.angle_gamma   90.00
#
_symmetry.space_group_name_H-M   'P 1'
#
loop_
_entity.id
_entity.type
_entity.pdbx_description
1 polymer ?
#
loop_
_entity_poly.entity_id
_entity_poly.type
_entity_poly.pdbx_seq_one_letter_code
_entity_poly.pdbx_strand_id
1 'polypeptide(L)' 'MTARNAEKTYICPGCSMAIVPGIAHLVVWSETHLFGDAAGLAERRHWHNNCWTGRTYRYR' A
#
# COMPACT_ATOMS: atom_id res chain seq x y z
N MET A 1 4.52 4.13 20.89
CA MET A 1 3.61 4.74 19.91
C MET A 1 2.87 3.62 19.19
N THR A 2 1.58 3.42 19.48
CA THR A 2 0.75 2.47 18.75
C THR A 2 0.35 3.09 17.41
N ALA A 3 0.61 2.38 16.31
CA ALA A 3 0.18 2.82 14.99
C ALA A 3 -1.36 2.91 15.01
N ARG A 4 -1.92 4.10 14.75
CA ARG A 4 -3.37 4.28 14.65
C ARG A 4 -3.89 3.35 13.55
N ASN A 5 -4.91 2.57 13.85
CA ASN A 5 -5.59 1.75 12.85
C ASN A 5 -6.01 2.64 11.68
N ALA A 6 -5.79 2.18 10.46
CA ALA A 6 -6.20 2.92 9.28
C ALA A 6 -7.73 2.96 9.22
N GLU A 7 -8.33 4.10 9.57
CA GLU A 7 -9.79 4.31 9.60
C GLU A 7 -10.39 4.46 8.18
N LYS A 8 -9.54 4.69 7.18
CA LYS A 8 -9.93 4.84 5.78
C LYS A 8 -9.86 3.51 5.05
N THR A 9 -10.89 3.24 4.26
CA THR A 9 -10.87 2.16 3.27
C THR A 9 -9.98 2.56 2.10
N TYR A 10 -9.03 1.71 1.73
CA TYR A 10 -8.13 1.92 0.58
C TYR A 10 -8.32 0.84 -0.48
N ILE A 11 -7.93 1.09 -1.73
CA ILE A 11 -7.99 0.08 -2.80
C ILE A 11 -6.60 -0.50 -3.04
N CYS A 12 -6.50 -1.83 -2.99
CA CYS A 12 -5.28 -2.56 -3.27
C CYS A 12 -5.01 -2.64 -4.78
N PRO A 13 -3.86 -2.17 -5.30
CA PRO A 13 -3.57 -2.16 -6.74
C PRO A 13 -3.41 -3.56 -7.36
N GLY A 14 -3.03 -4.57 -6.57
CA GLY A 14 -2.80 -5.92 -7.07
C GLY A 14 -4.07 -6.75 -7.32
N CYS A 15 -5.16 -6.44 -6.61
CA CYS A 15 -6.41 -7.19 -6.69
C CYS A 15 -7.65 -6.30 -6.88
N SER A 16 -7.48 -4.99 -6.97
CA SER A 16 -8.55 -3.99 -7.05
C SER A 16 -9.60 -4.08 -5.94
N MET A 17 -9.26 -4.72 -4.81
CA MET A 17 -10.16 -4.96 -3.69
C MET A 17 -9.93 -3.96 -2.56
N ALA A 18 -11.00 -3.65 -1.83
CA ALA A 18 -10.98 -2.71 -0.71
C ALA A 18 -10.31 -3.32 0.54
N ILE A 19 -9.32 -2.61 1.08
CA ILE A 19 -8.70 -2.82 2.37
C ILE A 19 -9.54 -2.05 3.39
N VAL A 20 -10.35 -2.75 4.17
CA VAL A 20 -11.18 -2.16 5.22
C VAL A 20 -10.37 -1.91 6.50
N PRO A 21 -10.77 -0.93 7.34
CA PRO A 21 -10.19 -0.70 8.66
C PRO A 21 -10.15 -1.98 9.49
N GLY A 22 -9.03 -2.24 10.16
CA GLY A 22 -8.80 -3.43 10.98
C GLY A 22 -8.13 -4.61 10.25
N ILE A 23 -7.93 -4.51 8.93
CA ILE A 23 -7.15 -5.50 8.17
C ILE A 23 -5.65 -5.14 8.18
N ALA A 24 -4.82 -6.15 8.47
CA ALA A 24 -3.37 -6.02 8.36
C ALA A 24 -2.95 -5.84 6.89
N HIS A 25 -2.37 -4.69 6.57
CA HIS A 25 -1.94 -4.31 5.23
C HIS A 25 -0.60 -3.58 5.27
N LEU A 26 0.02 -3.45 4.09
CA LEU A 26 1.29 -2.76 3.89
C LEU A 26 1.06 -1.42 3.22
N VAL A 27 1.83 -0.43 3.65
CA VAL A 27 1.87 0.87 3.01
C VAL A 27 3.22 1.01 2.33
N VAL A 28 3.19 1.27 1.03
CA VAL A 28 4.39 1.37 0.21
C VAL A 28 4.36 2.70 -0.53
N TRP A 29 5.48 3.40 -0.49
CA TRP A 29 5.72 4.61 -1.27
C TRP A 29 7.07 4.50 -2.00
N SER A 30 7.27 5.34 -3.00
CA SER A 30 8.59 5.49 -3.64
C SER A 30 9.42 6.48 -2.83
N GLU A 31 10.63 6.10 -2.44
CA GLU A 31 11.59 7.04 -1.84
C GLU A 31 12.15 7.97 -2.93
N THR A 32 12.39 7.45 -4.13
CA THR A 32 12.88 8.22 -5.28
C THR A 32 11.73 8.75 -6.11
N HIS A 33 10.94 9.66 -5.54
CA HIS A 33 9.92 10.37 -6.32
C HIS A 33 10.57 11.54 -7.08
N LEU A 34 10.14 11.80 -8.32
CA LEU A 34 10.65 12.90 -9.16
C LEU A 34 10.52 14.29 -8.50
N PHE A 35 9.60 14.42 -7.55
CA PHE A 35 9.31 15.63 -6.80
C PHE A 35 9.84 15.59 -5.35
N GLY A 36 10.73 14.65 -5.04
CA GLY A 36 11.31 14.45 -3.70
C GLY A 36 10.51 13.51 -2.79
N ASP A 37 11.10 13.11 -1.66
CA ASP A 37 10.56 12.11 -0.73
C ASP A 37 9.15 12.43 -0.21
N ALA A 38 8.86 13.72 0.01
CA ALA A 38 7.55 14.18 0.46
C ALA A 38 6.42 13.87 -0.54
N ALA A 39 6.71 13.93 -1.84
CA ALA A 39 5.76 13.57 -2.89
C ALA A 39 5.53 12.06 -2.94
N GLY A 40 6.58 11.26 -2.74
CA GLY A 40 6.44 9.81 -2.58
C GLY A 40 5.54 9.45 -1.40
N LEU A 41 5.73 10.14 -0.27
CA LEU A 41 4.86 10.02 0.91
C LEU A 41 3.44 10.58 0.71
N ALA A 42 3.18 11.42 -0.29
CA ALA A 42 1.82 11.81 -0.64
C ALA A 42 1.12 10.72 -1.45
N GLU A 43 1.86 10.02 -2.31
CA GLU A 43 1.35 8.96 -3.20
C GLU A 43 1.46 7.54 -2.61
N ARG A 44 1.42 7.40 -1.28
CA ARG A 44 1.49 6.08 -0.61
C ARG A 44 0.36 5.18 -1.10
N ARG A 45 0.73 3.98 -1.55
CA ARG A 45 -0.21 2.95 -1.99
C ARG A 45 -0.35 1.89 -0.91
N HIS A 46 -1.58 1.43 -0.73
CA HIS A 46 -1.92 0.45 0.30
C HIS A 46 -2.12 -0.90 -0.36
N TRP A 47 -1.47 -1.93 0.17
CA TRP A 47 -1.45 -3.28 -0.39
C TRP A 47 -1.83 -4.30 0.67
N HIS A 48 -2.57 -5.34 0.30
CA HIS A 48 -2.67 -6.52 1.14
C HIS A 48 -1.29 -7.20 1.25
N ASN A 49 -0.96 -7.75 2.42
CA ASN A 49 0.29 -8.50 2.63
C ASN A 49 0.50 -9.58 1.55
N ASN A 50 -0.53 -10.38 1.28
CA ASN A 50 -0.46 -11.45 0.27
C ASN A 50 -0.28 -10.90 -1.16
N CYS A 51 -1.01 -9.83 -1.51
CA CYS A 51 -0.89 -9.20 -2.84
C CYS A 51 0.49 -8.56 -3.05
N TRP A 52 1.10 -8.02 -2.00
CA TRP A 52 2.44 -7.45 -2.08
C TRP A 52 3.50 -8.53 -2.31
N THR A 53 3.46 -9.61 -1.53
CA THR A 53 4.40 -10.73 -1.66
C THR A 53 4.21 -11.47 -2.99
N GLY A 54 2.98 -11.63 -3.46
CA GLY A 54 2.65 -12.28 -4.73
C GLY A 54 2.89 -11.43 -5.98
N ARG A 55 3.13 -10.11 -5.85
CA ARG A 55 3.34 -9.19 -6.99
C ARG A 55 4.52 -9.58 -7.88
N THR A 56 5.53 -10.25 -7.31
CA THR A 56 6.71 -10.73 -8.06
C THR A 56 6.38 -11.92 -8.97
N TYR A 57 5.28 -12.63 -8.72
CA TYR A 57 4.84 -13.75 -9.57
C TYR A 57 4.15 -13.21 -10.82
N ARG A 58 4.96 -12.73 -11.77
CA ARG A 58 4.51 -12.44 -13.12
C ARG A 58 4.31 -13.76 -13.85
N TYR A 59 3.05 -14.15 -14.06
CA TYR A 59 2.67 -15.09 -15.11
C TYR A 59 3.34 -14.62 -16.41
N ARG A 60 4.18 -15.48 -16.97
CA ARG A 60 4.83 -15.33 -18.27
C ARG A 60 3.94 -15.95 -19.33
#